data_AF-A0A1Q3DFF6-F1
#
_entry.id   AF-A0A1Q3DFF6-F1
#
_cell.length_a   1.000
_cell.length_b   1.000
_cell.length_c   1.000
_cell.angle_alpha   90.00
_cell.angle_beta   90.00
_cell.angle_gamma   90.00
#
_symmetry.space_group_name_H-M   'P 1'
#
loop_
_entity.id
_entity.type
_entity.pdbx_description
1 polymer ?
#
loop_
_entity_poly.entity_id
_entity_poly.type
_entity_poly.pdbx_seq_one_letter_code
_entity_poly.pdbx_strand_id
1 'polypeptide(L)'
;LIFLRHHIDDGLKYEYLTVENPLELWQNLNNRFEHLKAVVLPNALNDWSQLRFQDFKTVLEYNFTLFKIVSQIKMCGEVITEDMLLEKTYQTFHASNVLLQQQYRLYGFKKYRELIGSLLIAEQNNELLLNHESRPTSSAPLPEVNATYSHFRGRGRGHGRGHGNGRNQNFLGPRNNNSMKWQNPNAEQRQNNAGQAQGKKGNYNRCGMEGHWYRACRTAKHWVDLYQVFLQEKGKQI
;
A
#
# COMPACT_ATOMS: atom_id res chain seq x y z
N LEU A 1 26.87 -11.29 -44.27
CA LEU A 1 26.64 -12.61 -43.63
C LEU A 1 27.19 -12.66 -42.19
N ILE A 2 28.49 -12.36 -42.00
CA ILE A 2 29.17 -12.40 -40.68
C ILE A 2 28.40 -11.59 -39.62
N PHE A 3 27.99 -10.36 -39.95
CA PHE A 3 27.23 -9.50 -39.04
C PHE A 3 25.91 -10.14 -38.57
N LEU A 4 25.07 -10.62 -39.50
CA LEU A 4 23.81 -11.30 -39.16
C LEU A 4 24.07 -12.54 -38.28
N ARG A 5 25.05 -13.37 -38.65
CA ARG A 5 25.41 -14.57 -37.89
C ARG A 5 25.98 -14.27 -36.51
N HIS A 6 26.56 -13.09 -36.29
CA HIS A 6 27.07 -12.71 -34.98
C HIS A 6 25.95 -12.38 -33.99
N HIS A 7 24.86 -11.79 -34.48
CA HIS A 7 23.79 -11.23 -33.64
C HIS A 7 22.52 -12.09 -33.53
N ILE A 8 22.38 -13.15 -34.32
CA ILE A 8 21.27 -14.11 -34.15
C ILE A 8 21.57 -15.09 -33.02
N ASP A 9 20.52 -15.66 -32.44
CA ASP A 9 20.60 -16.71 -31.42
C ASP A 9 21.39 -17.93 -31.93
N ASP A 10 22.12 -18.60 -31.04
CA ASP A 10 22.96 -19.74 -31.41
C ASP A 10 22.13 -20.89 -32.04
N GLY A 11 20.90 -21.13 -31.58
CA GLY A 11 20.00 -22.11 -32.18
C GLY A 11 19.68 -21.79 -33.65
N LEU A 12 19.45 -20.51 -33.95
CA LEU A 12 19.24 -20.04 -35.33
C LEU A 12 20.52 -20.10 -36.15
N LYS A 13 21.70 -19.91 -35.55
CA LYS A 13 22.97 -20.08 -36.28
C LYS A 13 23.11 -21.50 -36.80
N TYR A 14 22.84 -22.50 -35.96
CA TYR A 14 22.92 -23.92 -36.32
C TYR A 14 21.95 -24.29 -37.45
N GLU A 15 20.71 -23.82 -37.37
CA GLU A 15 19.68 -24.11 -38.37
C GLU A 15 20.00 -23.53 -39.75
N TYR A 16 20.60 -22.34 -39.80
CA TYR A 16 20.94 -21.68 -41.05
C TYR A 16 22.45 -21.74 -41.38
N LEU A 17 23.21 -22.72 -40.87
CA LEU A 17 24.67 -22.83 -41.14
C LEU A 17 25.00 -22.89 -42.63
N THR A 18 24.16 -23.57 -43.43
CA THR A 18 24.38 -23.80 -44.86
C THR A 18 23.99 -22.61 -45.75
N VAL A 19 23.29 -21.61 -45.22
CA VAL A 19 22.84 -20.45 -46.01
C VAL A 19 24.00 -19.46 -46.19
N GLU A 20 24.64 -19.49 -47.35
CA GLU A 20 25.78 -18.61 -47.67
C GLU A 20 25.33 -17.21 -48.09
N ASN A 21 24.15 -17.10 -48.69
CA ASN A 21 23.63 -15.83 -49.18
C ASN A 21 23.01 -15.01 -48.03
N PRO A 22 23.52 -13.79 -47.74
CA PRO A 22 22.98 -12.96 -46.66
C PRO A 22 21.54 -12.49 -46.91
N LEU A 23 21.13 -12.32 -48.18
CA LEU A 23 19.76 -11.91 -48.51
C LEU A 23 18.77 -13.04 -48.20
N GLU A 24 19.13 -14.26 -48.58
CA GLU A 24 18.34 -15.46 -48.30
C GLU A 24 18.23 -15.72 -46.79
N LEU A 25 19.35 -15.60 -46.05
CA LEU A 25 19.34 -15.70 -44.59
C LEU A 25 18.38 -14.67 -43.97
N TRP A 26 18.44 -13.42 -44.42
CA TRP A 26 17.55 -12.37 -43.94
C TRP A 26 16.08 -12.67 -44.24
N GLN A 27 15.76 -13.09 -45.47
CA GLN A 27 14.39 -13.45 -45.85
C GLN A 27 13.84 -14.62 -45.02
N ASN A 28 14.65 -15.65 -44.79
CA ASN A 28 14.26 -16.79 -43.96
C ASN A 28 14.00 -16.39 -42.50
N LEU A 29 14.89 -15.58 -41.91
CA LEU A 29 14.72 -15.05 -40.56
C LEU A 29 13.48 -14.16 -40.46
N ASN A 30 13.26 -13.29 -41.45
CA ASN A 30 12.11 -12.41 -41.50
C ASN A 30 10.81 -13.21 -41.62
N ASN A 31 10.74 -14.21 -42.50
CA ASN A 31 9.57 -15.09 -42.65
C ASN A 31 9.24 -15.79 -41.33
N ARG A 32 10.25 -16.36 -40.66
CA ARG A 32 10.06 -16.98 -39.35
C ARG A 32 9.56 -15.99 -38.31
N PHE A 33 10.10 -14.77 -38.29
CA PHE A 33 9.68 -13.72 -37.37
C PHE A 33 8.23 -13.29 -37.62
N GLU A 34 7.82 -13.13 -38.89
CA GLU A 34 6.43 -12.84 -39.25
C GLU A 34 5.47 -13.95 -38.78
N HIS A 35 5.85 -15.22 -38.92
CA HIS A 35 5.09 -16.33 -38.35
C HIS A 35 5.01 -16.26 -36.82
N LEU A 36 6.10 -15.88 -36.14
CA LEU A 36 6.10 -15.70 -34.69
C LEU A 36 5.15 -14.57 -34.26
N LYS A 37 5.11 -13.44 -34.98
CA LYS A 37 4.17 -12.35 -34.70
C LYS A 37 2.72 -12.83 -34.75
N ALA A 38 2.38 -13.68 -35.72
CA ALA A 38 1.02 -14.22 -35.85
C ALA A 38 0.56 -15.03 -34.64
N VAL A 39 1.49 -15.61 -33.87
CA VAL A 39 1.20 -16.36 -32.64
C VAL A 39 1.33 -15.48 -31.39
N VAL A 40 2.34 -14.62 -31.34
CA VAL A 40 2.63 -13.78 -30.17
C VAL A 40 1.60 -12.67 -30.01
N LEU A 41 1.17 -12.03 -31.10
CA LEU A 41 0.27 -10.88 -31.04
C LEU A 41 -1.09 -11.22 -30.42
N PRO A 42 -1.82 -12.27 -30.84
CA PRO A 42 -3.09 -12.63 -30.21
C PRO A 42 -2.95 -12.94 -28.72
N ASN A 43 -1.87 -13.63 -28.32
CA ASN A 43 -1.60 -13.95 -26.93
C ASN A 43 -1.34 -12.69 -26.10
N ALA A 44 -0.50 -11.78 -26.61
CA ALA A 44 -0.19 -10.53 -25.93
C ALA A 44 -1.41 -9.60 -25.83
N LEU A 45 -2.28 -9.57 -26.84
CA LEU A 45 -3.55 -8.84 -26.78
C LEU A 45 -4.53 -9.46 -25.79
N ASN A 46 -4.56 -10.80 -25.67
CA ASN A 46 -5.35 -11.47 -24.66
C ASN A 46 -4.84 -11.15 -23.25
N ASP A 47 -3.53 -11.28 -23.02
CA ASP A 47 -2.88 -10.93 -21.75
C ASP A 47 -3.12 -9.45 -21.40
N TRP A 48 -3.03 -8.56 -22.38
CA TRP A 48 -3.40 -7.16 -22.23
C TRP A 48 -4.84 -7.06 -21.76
N SER A 49 -5.79 -7.68 -22.45
CA SER A 49 -7.22 -7.59 -22.13
C SER A 49 -7.54 -8.08 -20.70
N GLN A 50 -6.90 -9.17 -20.27
CA GLN A 50 -7.12 -9.82 -18.99
C GLN A 50 -6.33 -9.22 -17.82
N LEU A 51 -5.42 -8.29 -18.08
CA LEU A 51 -4.61 -7.66 -17.05
C LEU A 51 -5.48 -6.95 -16.00
N ARG A 52 -5.34 -7.33 -14.72
CA ARG A 52 -6.02 -6.68 -13.59
C ARG A 52 -5.04 -6.36 -12.47
N PHE A 53 -5.26 -5.23 -11.81
CA PHE A 53 -4.40 -4.75 -10.74
C PHE A 53 -4.40 -5.71 -9.53
N GLN A 54 -5.52 -6.41 -9.33
CA GLN A 54 -5.71 -7.36 -8.22
C GLN A 54 -4.94 -8.67 -8.33
N ASP A 55 -4.43 -8.99 -9.52
CA ASP A 55 -3.69 -10.24 -9.75
C ASP A 55 -2.22 -10.12 -9.29
N PHE A 56 -1.82 -8.94 -8.79
CA PHE A 56 -0.47 -8.61 -8.38
C PHE A 56 -0.40 -8.21 -6.91
N LYS A 57 0.69 -8.58 -6.24
CA LYS A 57 0.88 -8.20 -4.84
C LYS A 57 1.35 -6.78 -4.69
N THR A 58 2.07 -6.28 -5.69
CA THR A 58 2.64 -4.93 -5.67
C THR A 58 2.40 -4.15 -6.95
N VAL A 59 2.42 -2.83 -6.85
CA VAL A 59 2.35 -1.92 -8.02
C VAL A 59 3.54 -2.15 -8.96
N LEU A 60 4.71 -2.50 -8.42
CA LEU A 60 5.91 -2.81 -9.21
C LEU A 60 5.74 -4.08 -10.05
N GLU A 61 5.17 -5.14 -9.48
CA GLU A 61 4.90 -6.40 -10.21
C GLU A 61 3.93 -6.14 -11.37
N TYR A 62 2.83 -5.42 -11.11
CA TYR A 62 1.89 -4.99 -12.14
C TYR A 62 2.60 -4.18 -13.25
N ASN A 63 3.41 -3.21 -12.87
CA ASN A 63 4.09 -2.35 -13.83
C ASN A 63 5.03 -3.16 -14.73
N PHE A 64 5.76 -4.11 -14.14
CA PHE A 64 6.66 -4.99 -14.86
C PHE A 64 5.90 -5.87 -15.88
N THR A 65 4.78 -6.48 -15.49
CA THR A 65 3.99 -7.33 -16.39
C THR A 65 3.31 -6.53 -17.49
N LEU A 66 2.79 -5.35 -17.18
CA LEU A 66 2.25 -4.42 -18.18
C LEU A 66 3.30 -4.09 -19.25
N PHE A 67 4.52 -3.71 -18.84
CA PHE A 67 5.58 -3.41 -19.82
C PHE A 67 6.07 -4.63 -20.59
N LYS A 68 6.06 -5.82 -19.99
CA LYS A 68 6.35 -7.07 -20.70
C LYS A 68 5.35 -7.29 -21.85
N ILE A 69 4.05 -7.14 -21.58
CA ILE A 69 2.99 -7.28 -22.59
C ILE A 69 3.13 -6.18 -23.66
N VAL A 70 3.29 -4.92 -23.25
CA VAL A 70 3.45 -3.78 -24.18
C VAL A 70 4.66 -3.98 -25.10
N SER A 71 5.75 -4.53 -24.58
CA SER A 71 6.95 -4.82 -25.38
C SER A 71 6.68 -5.88 -26.44
N GLN A 72 5.90 -6.91 -26.13
CA GLN A 72 5.50 -7.93 -27.10
C GLN A 72 4.59 -7.37 -28.18
N ILE A 73 3.60 -6.54 -27.80
CA ILE A 73 2.69 -5.88 -28.74
C ILE A 73 3.47 -4.95 -29.67
N LYS A 74 4.37 -4.11 -29.13
CA LYS A 74 5.23 -3.22 -29.93
C LYS A 74 6.16 -3.98 -30.86
N MET A 75 6.70 -5.11 -30.42
CA MET A 75 7.56 -5.97 -31.26
C MET A 75 6.80 -6.54 -32.45
N CYS A 76 5.47 -6.72 -32.33
CA CYS A 76 4.60 -7.16 -33.42
C CYS A 76 4.20 -6.03 -34.38
N GLY A 77 4.64 -4.79 -34.13
CA GLY A 77 4.38 -3.62 -34.99
C GLY A 77 3.20 -2.75 -34.55
N GLU A 78 2.54 -3.11 -33.44
CA GLU A 78 1.41 -2.33 -32.90
C GLU A 78 1.87 -1.14 -32.07
N VAL A 79 1.18 -0.01 -32.20
CA VAL A 79 1.52 1.23 -31.50
C VAL A 79 0.72 1.33 -30.21
N ILE A 80 1.42 1.33 -29.06
CA ILE A 80 0.84 1.63 -27.75
C ILE A 80 1.25 3.04 -27.33
N THR A 81 0.26 3.93 -27.21
CA THR A 81 0.43 5.32 -26.78
C THR A 81 0.35 5.48 -25.26
N GLU A 82 0.76 6.64 -24.74
CA GLU A 82 0.67 6.98 -23.31
C GLU A 82 -0.79 6.91 -22.82
N ASP A 83 -1.73 7.46 -23.60
CA ASP A 83 -3.15 7.48 -23.25
C ASP A 83 -3.72 6.05 -23.14
N MET A 84 -3.28 5.13 -24.01
CA MET A 84 -3.68 3.73 -23.92
C MET A 84 -3.14 3.07 -22.64
N LEU A 85 -1.92 3.37 -22.23
CA LEU A 85 -1.37 2.88 -20.96
C LEU A 85 -2.17 3.41 -19.76
N LEU A 86 -2.43 4.73 -19.75
CA LEU A 86 -3.20 5.39 -18.70
C LEU A 86 -4.61 4.80 -18.59
N GLU A 87 -5.36 4.77 -19.69
CA GLU A 87 -6.71 4.20 -19.71
C GLU A 87 -6.71 2.73 -19.35
N LYS A 88 -5.71 1.97 -19.81
CA LYS A 88 -5.60 0.56 -19.41
C LYS A 88 -5.42 0.42 -17.92
N THR A 89 -4.51 1.17 -17.30
CA THR A 89 -4.29 1.12 -15.86
C THR A 89 -5.52 1.52 -15.07
N TYR A 90 -6.23 2.56 -15.49
CA TYR A 90 -7.52 2.90 -14.88
C TYR A 90 -8.53 1.75 -14.99
N GLN A 91 -8.61 1.07 -16.12
CA GLN A 91 -9.54 -0.06 -16.29
C GLN A 91 -9.14 -1.31 -15.49
N THR A 92 -7.88 -1.43 -15.07
CA THR A 92 -7.42 -2.59 -14.30
C THR A 92 -7.82 -2.57 -12.82
N PHE A 93 -8.36 -1.44 -12.32
CA PHE A 93 -8.86 -1.35 -10.95
C PHE A 93 -10.06 -2.27 -10.73
N HIS A 94 -10.14 -2.86 -9.54
CA HIS A 94 -11.30 -3.67 -9.16
C HIS A 94 -12.57 -2.82 -9.05
N ALA A 95 -13.74 -3.43 -9.27
CA ALA A 95 -15.04 -2.76 -9.21
C ALA A 95 -15.33 -2.09 -7.85
N SER A 96 -14.78 -2.63 -6.75
CA SER A 96 -14.88 -1.99 -5.43
C SER A 96 -14.09 -0.69 -5.31
N ASN A 97 -13.11 -0.46 -6.19
CA ASN A 97 -12.21 0.69 -6.18
C ASN A 97 -12.56 1.74 -7.25
N VAL A 98 -13.82 1.75 -7.73
CA VAL A 98 -14.28 2.68 -8.78
C VAL A 98 -14.12 4.15 -8.38
N LEU A 99 -14.32 4.50 -7.11
CA LEU A 99 -14.11 5.89 -6.63
C LEU A 99 -12.65 6.32 -6.76
N LEU A 100 -11.72 5.44 -6.39
CA LEU A 100 -10.29 5.68 -6.47
C LEU A 100 -9.82 5.78 -7.93
N GLN A 101 -10.35 4.90 -8.80
CA GLN A 101 -10.14 4.99 -10.24
C GLN A 101 -10.58 6.37 -10.79
N GLN A 102 -11.77 6.85 -10.40
CA GLN A 102 -12.26 8.17 -10.81
C GLN A 102 -11.38 9.31 -10.29
N GLN A 103 -10.91 9.23 -9.04
CA GLN A 103 -10.00 10.22 -8.48
C GLN A 103 -8.69 10.33 -9.29
N TYR A 104 -8.05 9.20 -9.62
CA TYR A 104 -6.83 9.22 -10.42
C TYR A 104 -7.05 9.66 -11.88
N ARG A 105 -8.25 9.49 -12.43
CA ARG A 105 -8.64 10.07 -13.73
C ARG A 105 -8.76 11.58 -13.65
N LEU A 106 -9.32 12.11 -12.57
CA LEU A 106 -9.49 13.56 -12.35
C LEU A 106 -8.15 14.29 -12.16
N TYR A 107 -7.10 13.61 -11.68
CA TYR A 107 -5.75 14.18 -11.64
C TYR A 107 -5.19 14.49 -13.04
N GLY A 108 -5.71 13.86 -14.11
CA GLY A 108 -5.40 14.25 -15.48
C GLY A 108 -3.93 14.06 -15.86
N PHE A 109 -3.32 12.94 -15.46
CA PHE A 109 -1.95 12.61 -15.83
C PHE A 109 -1.79 12.58 -17.35
N LYS A 110 -0.65 13.11 -17.84
CA LYS A 110 -0.32 13.08 -19.27
C LYS A 110 0.70 12.01 -19.62
N LYS A 111 1.39 11.48 -18.61
CA LYS A 111 2.45 10.49 -18.75
C LYS A 111 2.19 9.33 -17.81
N TYR A 112 2.33 8.11 -18.32
CA TYR A 112 2.15 6.90 -17.52
C TYR A 112 3.07 6.85 -16.30
N ARG A 113 4.31 7.37 -16.44
CA ARG A 113 5.27 7.46 -15.33
C ARG A 113 4.78 8.27 -14.12
N GLU A 114 3.92 9.26 -14.35
CA GLU A 114 3.37 10.11 -13.28
C GLU A 114 2.30 9.32 -12.51
N LEU A 115 1.40 8.66 -13.24
CA LEU A 115 0.39 7.78 -12.66
C LEU A 115 1.02 6.67 -11.82
N ILE A 116 1.98 5.92 -12.39
CA ILE A 116 2.60 4.80 -11.66
C ILE A 116 3.38 5.29 -10.44
N GLY A 117 4.01 6.47 -10.51
CA GLY A 117 4.66 7.10 -9.36
C GLY A 117 3.68 7.42 -8.24
N SER A 118 2.51 7.98 -8.58
CA SER A 118 1.45 8.23 -7.59
C SER A 118 0.87 6.96 -7.00
N LEU A 119 0.73 5.88 -7.80
CA LEU A 119 0.28 4.59 -7.29
C LEU A 119 1.29 3.97 -6.33
N LEU A 120 2.59 4.07 -6.61
CA LEU A 120 3.64 3.60 -5.72
C LEU A 120 3.65 4.33 -4.37
N ILE A 121 3.41 5.65 -4.36
CA ILE A 121 3.29 6.42 -3.12
C ILE A 121 2.07 5.97 -2.31
N ALA A 122 0.93 5.78 -2.97
CA ALA A 122 -0.30 5.36 -2.32
C ALA A 122 -0.22 3.92 -1.79
N GLU A 123 0.49 3.02 -2.48
CA GLU A 123 0.83 1.68 -1.97
C GLU A 123 1.64 1.77 -0.67
N GLN A 124 2.69 2.60 -0.63
CA GLN A 124 3.51 2.80 0.58
C GLN A 124 2.70 3.39 1.76
N ASN A 125 1.72 4.23 1.48
CA ASN A 125 0.83 4.80 2.47
C ASN A 125 -0.31 3.85 2.90
N ASN A 126 -0.39 2.64 2.33
CA ASN A 126 -1.48 1.67 2.50
C ASN A 126 -2.86 2.22 2.06
N GLU A 127 -2.87 3.18 1.13
CA GLU A 127 -4.08 3.75 0.52
C GLU A 127 -4.58 2.91 -0.66
N LEU A 128 -3.74 1.99 -1.17
CA LEU A 128 -4.09 1.03 -2.22
C LEU A 128 -4.13 -0.39 -1.65
N LEU A 129 -5.32 -1.02 -1.70
CA LEU A 129 -5.46 -2.45 -1.46
C LEU A 129 -5.44 -3.18 -2.81
N LEU A 130 -4.32 -3.81 -3.10
CA LEU A 130 -4.11 -4.59 -4.33
C LEU A 130 -4.70 -5.99 -4.21
N ASN A 131 -4.64 -6.60 -3.02
CA ASN A 131 -5.15 -7.96 -2.81
C ASN A 131 -6.44 -7.95 -1.97
N HIS A 132 -7.50 -8.57 -2.49
CA HIS A 132 -8.70 -8.87 -1.71
C HIS A 132 -8.55 -10.08 -0.79
N GLU A 133 -7.43 -10.83 -0.85
CA GLU A 133 -7.21 -12.03 -0.02
C GLU A 133 -6.27 -11.84 1.17
N SER A 134 -5.62 -10.70 1.32
CA SER A 134 -4.73 -10.46 2.47
C SER A 134 -5.35 -9.46 3.44
N ARG A 135 -6.19 -9.99 4.35
CA ARG A 135 -6.26 -9.44 5.70
C ARG A 135 -4.83 -9.32 6.22
N PRO A 136 -4.38 -8.18 6.76
CA PRO A 136 -3.08 -8.11 7.40
C PRO A 136 -3.06 -9.09 8.59
N THR A 137 -2.32 -10.18 8.47
CA THR A 137 -1.99 -11.08 9.59
C THR A 137 -0.93 -10.40 10.44
N SER A 138 -1.31 -9.32 11.13
CA SER A 138 -0.67 -8.80 12.34
C SER A 138 -1.48 -7.62 12.90
N SER A 139 -2.79 -7.81 13.10
CA SER A 139 -3.48 -7.08 14.17
C SER A 139 -3.45 -7.98 15.39
N ALA A 140 -2.63 -7.64 16.39
CA ALA A 140 -2.69 -8.29 17.69
C ALA A 140 -4.15 -8.29 18.18
N PRO A 141 -4.70 -9.42 18.67
CA PRO A 141 -6.00 -9.41 19.30
C PRO A 141 -5.93 -8.45 20.47
N LEU A 142 -6.84 -7.47 20.52
CA LEU A 142 -7.06 -6.68 21.73
C LEU A 142 -7.35 -7.65 22.89
N PRO A 143 -6.76 -7.47 24.09
CA PRO A 143 -7.15 -8.29 25.22
C PRO A 143 -8.61 -7.97 25.56
N GLU A 144 -9.47 -8.96 25.31
CA GLU A 144 -10.89 -8.94 25.64
C GLU A 144 -11.02 -8.98 27.17
N VAL A 145 -11.25 -7.82 27.79
CA VAL A 145 -11.50 -7.69 29.23
C VAL A 145 -13.00 -7.58 29.47
N ASN A 146 -13.56 -8.67 30.00
CA ASN A 146 -14.78 -8.79 30.82
C ASN A 146 -16.13 -8.38 30.21
N ALA A 147 -16.94 -9.40 29.85
CA ALA A 147 -18.40 -9.31 29.91
C ALA A 147 -19.02 -10.68 30.28
N THR A 148 -19.30 -10.87 31.57
CA THR A 148 -20.06 -12.02 32.07
C THR A 148 -21.56 -11.82 31.80
N TYR A 149 -22.08 -12.64 30.88
CA TYR A 149 -23.41 -13.30 30.84
C TYR A 149 -24.65 -12.65 31.51
N SER A 150 -25.70 -12.47 30.69
CA SER A 150 -26.97 -13.25 30.73
C SER A 150 -28.23 -12.39 30.52
N HIS A 151 -28.83 -12.43 29.32
CA HIS A 151 -30.21 -11.97 29.10
C HIS A 151 -31.02 -13.06 28.39
N PHE A 152 -32.05 -13.52 29.11
CA PHE A 152 -33.05 -14.50 28.76
C PHE A 152 -33.98 -13.99 27.65
N ARG A 153 -34.18 -14.77 26.57
CA ARG A 153 -35.50 -14.99 25.93
C ARG A 153 -35.47 -16.27 25.10
N GLY A 154 -36.12 -17.32 25.60
CA GLY A 154 -36.38 -18.54 24.87
C GLY A 154 -37.55 -19.29 25.49
N ARG A 155 -38.76 -19.00 25.01
CA ARG A 155 -39.98 -19.78 25.30
C ARG A 155 -39.86 -21.14 24.58
N GLY A 156 -39.75 -22.22 25.34
CA GLY A 156 -39.85 -23.60 24.84
C GLY A 156 -40.43 -24.51 25.92
N ARG A 157 -41.49 -25.24 25.56
CA ARG A 157 -42.36 -26.04 26.42
C ARG A 157 -41.69 -27.39 26.78
N GLY A 158 -41.91 -27.91 27.98
CA GLY A 158 -41.56 -29.33 28.28
C GLY A 158 -41.58 -29.73 29.75
N HIS A 159 -42.71 -30.34 30.16
CA HIS A 159 -42.96 -31.29 31.26
C HIS A 159 -41.82 -31.75 32.20
N GLY A 160 -42.09 -31.79 33.51
CA GLY A 160 -41.34 -32.67 34.44
C GLY A 160 -41.46 -32.38 35.95
N ARG A 161 -42.54 -32.90 36.57
CA ARG A 161 -42.74 -33.39 37.96
C ARG A 161 -41.70 -33.13 39.08
N GLY A 162 -42.20 -32.76 40.27
CA GLY A 162 -41.61 -33.11 41.59
C GLY A 162 -41.52 -31.92 42.57
N HIS A 163 -42.52 -31.66 43.41
CA HIS A 163 -42.69 -32.13 44.82
C HIS A 163 -41.62 -31.62 45.82
N GLY A 164 -42.06 -30.93 46.89
CA GLY A 164 -41.35 -30.94 48.17
C GLY A 164 -41.16 -29.60 48.90
N ASN A 165 -42.12 -29.28 49.77
CA ASN A 165 -41.98 -28.77 51.15
C ASN A 165 -40.91 -27.72 51.53
N GLY A 166 -41.39 -26.70 52.25
CA GLY A 166 -40.86 -26.44 53.59
C GLY A 166 -40.62 -24.97 53.94
N ARG A 167 -41.55 -24.39 54.71
CA ARG A 167 -41.36 -23.64 55.98
C ARG A 167 -40.20 -22.62 56.06
N ASN A 168 -40.27 -21.47 56.72
CA ASN A 168 -41.23 -20.70 57.52
C ASN A 168 -40.35 -19.58 58.15
N GLN A 169 -40.98 -18.51 58.65
CA GLN A 169 -40.49 -17.58 59.69
C GLN A 169 -39.52 -16.44 59.30
N ASN A 170 -40.14 -15.29 59.00
CA ASN A 170 -40.04 -14.01 59.71
C ASN A 170 -39.04 -13.97 60.87
N PHE A 171 -38.28 -12.86 61.02
CA PHE A 171 -38.32 -11.99 62.20
C PHE A 171 -37.35 -10.79 62.09
N LEU A 172 -37.89 -9.59 62.37
CA LEU A 172 -37.23 -8.36 62.88
C LEU A 172 -36.29 -7.63 61.89
N GLY A 173 -36.39 -6.34 61.60
CA GLY A 173 -37.03 -5.21 62.28
C GLY A 173 -36.24 -3.93 61.93
N PRO A 174 -36.82 -2.73 62.05
CA PRO A 174 -36.62 -1.60 61.13
C PRO A 174 -35.84 -0.41 61.73
N ARG A 175 -35.37 0.55 60.89
CA ARG A 175 -35.12 1.99 61.17
C ARG A 175 -34.17 2.58 60.10
N ASN A 176 -34.58 3.48 59.19
CA ASN A 176 -34.91 4.91 59.28
C ASN A 176 -33.72 5.91 59.32
N ASN A 177 -33.91 7.00 58.55
CA ASN A 177 -33.36 8.37 58.64
C ASN A 177 -32.02 8.76 57.95
N ASN A 178 -32.18 9.47 56.82
CA ASN A 178 -31.82 10.89 56.56
C ASN A 178 -30.56 11.53 57.18
N SER A 179 -29.78 12.16 56.28
CA SER A 179 -29.37 13.60 56.28
C SER A 179 -27.86 13.97 56.37
N MET A 180 -27.57 15.10 55.71
CA MET A 180 -26.41 16.04 55.78
C MET A 180 -25.13 15.63 55.03
N LYS A 181 -24.55 16.34 54.05
CA LYS A 181 -24.30 17.78 53.73
C LYS A 181 -23.09 18.40 54.46
N TRP A 182 -22.09 18.82 53.64
CA TRP A 182 -20.90 19.68 53.88
C TRP A 182 -19.75 19.04 54.69
N GLN A 183 -18.44 19.32 54.55
CA GLN A 183 -17.67 20.47 54.04
C GLN A 183 -16.17 20.07 53.86
N ASN A 184 -15.44 20.78 52.98
CA ASN A 184 -13.98 20.78 52.65
C ASN A 184 -13.07 21.21 53.85
N PRO A 185 -11.69 21.09 53.89
CA PRO A 185 -10.76 21.80 52.94
C PRO A 185 -9.24 21.37 52.77
N ASN A 186 -8.60 22.03 51.79
CA ASN A 186 -7.20 22.52 51.65
C ASN A 186 -6.00 21.65 51.19
N ALA A 187 -5.40 22.05 50.05
CA ALA A 187 -4.01 22.57 49.86
C ALA A 187 -3.72 22.69 48.32
N GLU A 188 -3.80 23.86 47.66
CA GLU A 188 -2.72 24.88 47.43
C GLU A 188 -1.36 24.27 47.03
N GLN A 189 -0.58 24.69 46.02
CA GLN A 189 -0.31 25.97 45.31
C GLN A 189 0.73 25.57 44.19
N ARG A 190 0.88 26.15 42.98
CA ARG A 190 1.25 27.53 42.63
C ARG A 190 1.34 27.68 41.09
N GLN A 191 0.82 28.79 40.58
CA GLN A 191 1.07 29.36 39.25
C GLN A 191 2.31 30.28 39.29
N ASN A 192 2.94 30.60 38.15
CA ASN A 192 2.92 31.96 37.56
C ASN A 192 3.83 32.16 36.34
N ASN A 193 3.34 33.05 35.47
CA ASN A 193 3.89 33.57 34.22
C ASN A 193 5.00 34.62 34.40
N ALA A 194 5.79 34.86 33.35
CA ALA A 194 6.00 36.15 32.64
C ALA A 194 7.45 36.36 32.12
N GLY A 195 7.59 36.98 30.93
CA GLY A 195 8.70 37.89 30.61
C GLY A 195 9.64 37.52 29.46
N GLN A 196 9.72 38.39 28.45
CA GLN A 196 10.68 38.42 27.34
C GLN A 196 12.15 38.55 27.80
N ALA A 197 13.08 37.91 27.07
CA ALA A 197 14.47 38.35 26.95
C ALA A 197 15.11 37.82 25.65
N GLN A 198 15.63 38.73 24.82
CA GLN A 198 16.52 38.43 23.70
C GLN A 198 17.90 37.95 24.21
N GLY A 199 18.48 36.92 23.60
CA GLY A 199 19.85 36.49 23.87
C GLY A 199 20.31 35.33 22.98
N LYS A 200 21.22 35.63 22.04
CA LYS A 200 21.85 34.70 21.08
C LYS A 200 22.36 33.42 21.76
N LYS A 201 21.90 32.22 21.32
CA LYS A 201 22.56 30.93 21.59
C LYS A 201 22.20 29.84 20.56
N GLY A 202 23.16 29.56 19.67
CA GLY A 202 23.48 28.26 19.05
C GLY A 202 22.35 27.40 18.45
N ASN A 203 22.19 27.47 17.12
CA ASN A 203 21.49 26.47 16.30
C ASN A 203 22.26 25.14 16.29
N TYR A 204 22.00 24.23 17.24
CA TYR A 204 22.57 22.87 17.21
C TYR A 204 21.59 21.78 17.69
N ASN A 205 20.28 21.94 17.48
CA ASN A 205 19.28 21.00 18.03
C ASN A 205 18.18 20.52 17.05
N ARG A 206 18.32 20.69 15.72
CA ARG A 206 17.30 20.22 14.75
C ARG A 206 17.89 19.17 13.80
N CYS A 207 17.30 17.97 13.77
CA CYS A 207 17.64 16.90 12.81
C CYS A 207 16.96 17.06 11.44
N GLY A 208 16.31 18.20 11.17
CA GLY A 208 15.59 18.46 9.92
C GLY A 208 14.15 17.92 9.86
N MET A 209 13.67 17.21 10.89
CA MET A 209 12.26 16.81 11.05
C MET A 209 11.65 17.48 12.28
N GLU A 210 10.42 17.99 12.15
CA GLU A 210 9.72 18.64 13.26
C GLU A 210 9.23 17.61 14.28
N GLY A 211 9.27 17.98 15.56
CA GLY A 211 8.62 17.22 16.64
C GLY A 211 9.53 16.40 17.56
N HIS A 212 10.86 16.38 17.39
CA HIS A 212 11.74 15.67 18.34
C HIS A 212 13.16 16.26 18.47
N TRP A 213 13.81 15.97 19.59
CA TRP A 213 15.18 16.37 19.88
C TRP A 213 16.18 15.49 19.11
N TYR A 214 17.33 16.03 18.69
CA TYR A 214 18.37 15.29 17.95
C TYR A 214 18.76 13.95 18.61
N ARG A 215 18.81 13.93 19.95
CA ARG A 215 19.16 12.72 20.74
C ARG A 215 18.09 11.63 20.69
N ALA A 216 16.85 11.97 20.33
CA ALA A 216 15.73 11.06 20.17
C ALA A 216 15.49 10.65 18.70
N CYS A 217 16.31 11.16 17.78
CA CYS A 217 16.21 10.85 16.35
C CYS A 217 16.72 9.43 16.08
N ARG A 218 15.86 8.56 15.52
CA ARG A 218 16.22 7.19 15.12
C ARG A 218 16.77 7.09 13.69
N THR A 219 16.93 8.22 13.00
CA THR A 219 17.47 8.26 11.64
C THR A 219 18.92 7.78 11.64
N ALA A 220 19.30 6.96 10.65
CA ALA A 220 20.66 6.46 10.53
C ALA A 220 21.64 7.64 10.47
N LYS A 221 22.69 7.57 11.30
CA LYS A 221 23.62 8.67 11.60
C LYS A 221 24.16 9.40 10.35
N HIS A 222 24.42 8.65 9.28
CA HIS A 222 24.93 9.20 8.02
C HIS A 222 23.99 10.22 7.36
N TRP A 223 22.68 10.09 7.48
CA TRP A 223 21.73 11.07 6.93
C TRP A 223 21.69 12.37 7.74
N VAL A 224 21.86 12.27 9.06
CA VAL A 224 21.93 13.43 9.95
C VAL A 224 23.21 14.22 9.69
N ASP A 225 24.32 13.53 9.49
CA ASP A 225 25.62 14.14 9.18
C ASP A 225 25.56 14.90 7.83
N LEU A 226 24.93 14.32 6.80
CA LEU A 226 24.73 14.99 5.50
C LEU A 226 23.90 16.27 5.62
N TYR A 227 22.83 16.25 6.42
CA TYR A 227 21.99 17.42 6.62
C TYR A 227 22.71 18.52 7.42
N GLN A 228 23.58 18.14 8.37
CA GLN A 228 24.38 19.08 9.13
C GLN A 228 25.45 19.77 8.26
N VAL A 229 26.06 19.03 7.32
CA VAL A 229 26.97 19.59 6.32
C VAL A 229 26.23 20.59 5.42
N PHE A 230 25.03 20.25 4.95
CA PHE A 230 24.19 21.15 4.15
C PHE A 230 23.85 22.47 4.87
N LEU A 231 23.55 22.42 6.17
CA LEU A 231 23.29 23.62 6.97
C LEU A 231 24.54 24.49 7.18
N GLN A 232 25.72 23.88 7.28
CA GLN A 232 26.98 24.62 7.38
C GLN A 232 27.37 25.29 6.06
N GLU A 233 27.05 24.67 4.91
CA GLU A 233 27.29 25.25 3.58
C GLU A 233 26.37 26.44 3.30
N LYS A 234 25.09 26.36 3.69
CA LYS A 234 24.15 27.49 3.58
C LYS A 234 24.51 28.69 4.45
N GLY A 235 25.30 28.49 5.51
CA GLY A 235 25.81 29.57 6.36
C GLY A 235 27.01 30.34 5.76
N LYS A 236 27.61 29.87 4.67
CA LYS A 236 28.79 30.49 4.03
C LYS A 236 28.48 31.33 2.78
N GLN A 237 27.21 31.43 2.38
CA GLN A 237 26.75 32.27 1.26
C GLN A 237 25.96 33.51 1.74
N ILE A 238 26.42 34.16 2.81
CA ILE A 238 26.05 35.53 3.18
C ILE A 238 27.32 36.29 3.51
#